data_AF-A0A813Z3I5-F1
#
_entry.id   AF-A0A813Z3I5-F1
#
_cell.length_a   1.000
_cell.length_b   1.000
_cell.length_c   1.000
_cell.angle_alpha   90.00
_cell.angle_beta   90.00
_cell.angle_gamma   90.00
#
_symmetry.space_group_name_H-M   'P 1'
#
loop_
_entity.id
_entity.type
_entity.pdbx_description
1 polymer ?
#
loop_
_entity_poly.entity_id
_entity_poly.type
_entity_poly.pdbx_seq_one_letter_code
_entity_poly.pdbx_strand_id
1 'polypeptide(L)'
;MLDATTLLFIFFITIYILLRYSTEKKIFPGPKHFINLPNYFFDIVLKISNKNLRNNLLKVFFPESFRYIELTVPLASQYYTSKYGDIVQVNLFNQPTIIISNPDFADYILRRNGKNYTLRFGNSLGLEYLGMKNKGIIWNRNIQRWKYQRLNFFQKALNNKLLDDAKYISNDATDYILKYSTIELT
;
A
#
# COMPACT_ATOMS: atom_id res chain seq x y z
N MET A 1 16.60 0.42 35.23
CA MET A 1 17.42 -0.56 34.48
C MET A 1 16.54 -1.77 34.24
N LEU A 2 16.37 -2.22 32.99
CA LEU A 2 15.69 -3.51 32.76
C LEU A 2 16.53 -4.61 33.40
N ASP A 3 15.88 -5.43 34.23
CA ASP A 3 16.53 -6.50 34.97
C ASP A 3 17.04 -7.59 34.02
N ALA A 4 18.14 -8.25 34.35
CA ALA A 4 18.80 -9.22 33.45
C ALA A 4 17.86 -10.36 33.03
N THR A 5 16.91 -10.70 33.91
CA THR A 5 15.82 -11.65 33.69
C THR A 5 14.87 -11.21 32.57
N THR A 6 14.49 -9.94 32.53
CA THR A 6 13.63 -9.39 31.47
C THR A 6 14.33 -9.35 30.12
N LEU A 7 15.64 -9.05 30.09
CA LEU A 7 16.44 -9.10 28.87
C LEU A 7 16.59 -10.54 28.33
N LEU A 8 16.82 -11.52 29.21
CA LEU A 8 16.87 -12.93 28.84
C LEU A 8 15.53 -13.39 28.25
N PHE A 9 14.42 -13.01 28.89
CA PHE A 9 13.09 -13.41 28.46
C PHE A 9 12.74 -12.85 27.07
N ILE A 10 13.06 -11.57 26.83
CA ILE A 10 12.92 -10.96 25.51
C ILE A 10 13.81 -11.68 24.49
N PHE A 11 15.06 -11.99 24.83
CA PHE A 11 15.98 -12.72 23.95
C PHE A 11 15.45 -14.11 23.57
N PHE A 12 14.93 -14.88 24.53
CA PHE A 12 14.37 -16.21 24.30
C PHE A 12 13.05 -16.17 23.52
N ILE A 13 12.18 -15.18 23.75
CA ILE A 13 11.00 -14.96 22.90
C ILE A 13 11.44 -14.64 21.46
N THR A 14 12.46 -13.80 21.31
CA THR A 14 12.99 -13.41 20.01
C THR A 14 13.58 -14.62 19.27
N ILE A 15 14.34 -15.47 19.96
CA ILE A 15 14.91 -16.71 19.39
C ILE A 15 13.83 -17.74 19.06
N TYR A 16 12.79 -17.85 19.88
CA TYR A 16 11.67 -18.77 19.68
C TYR A 16 10.84 -18.37 18.44
N ILE A 17 10.58 -17.08 18.27
CA ILE A 17 9.92 -16.53 17.08
C ILE A 17 10.78 -16.74 15.82
N LEU A 18 12.11 -16.60 15.93
CA LEU A 18 13.06 -16.88 14.84
C LEU A 18 13.11 -18.37 14.45
N LEU A 19 13.04 -19.29 15.41
CA LEU A 19 13.15 -20.74 15.16
C LEU A 19 11.89 -21.34 14.53
N ARG A 20 10.69 -20.84 14.88
CA ARG A 20 9.41 -21.26 14.27
C ARG A 20 9.25 -20.83 12.80
N TYR A 21 10.18 -20.03 12.28
CA TYR A 21 10.08 -19.32 11.01
C TYR A 21 10.52 -20.12 9.77
N SER A 22 11.31 -21.18 9.95
CA SER A 22 12.00 -21.83 8.81
C SER A 22 11.10 -22.63 7.85
N THR A 23 9.77 -22.64 8.02
CA THR A 23 8.90 -23.65 7.37
C THR A 23 7.69 -23.12 6.59
N GLU A 24 7.64 -21.85 6.19
CA GLU A 24 6.67 -21.42 5.18
C GLU A 24 7.30 -21.41 3.78
N LYS A 25 6.79 -22.30 2.91
CA LYS A 25 7.26 -22.53 1.54
C LYS A 25 7.39 -21.21 0.77
N LYS A 26 8.60 -20.93 0.29
CA LYS A 26 8.91 -19.75 -0.52
C LYS A 26 8.28 -19.90 -1.92
N ILE A 27 7.02 -19.47 -2.10
CA ILE A 27 6.31 -19.60 -3.39
C ILE A 27 6.83 -18.60 -4.43
N PHE A 28 7.10 -17.34 -4.04
CA PHE A 28 7.58 -16.29 -4.93
C PHE A 28 9.00 -15.80 -4.55
N PRO A 29 9.82 -15.34 -5.51
CA PRO A 29 11.14 -14.77 -5.23
C PRO A 29 11.02 -13.42 -4.51
N GLY A 30 12.08 -12.98 -3.85
CA GLY A 30 12.13 -11.68 -3.17
C GLY A 30 12.62 -11.73 -1.72
N PRO A 31 12.93 -10.57 -1.13
CA PRO A 31 13.35 -10.45 0.25
C PRO A 31 12.13 -10.60 1.16
N LYS A 32 12.27 -11.46 2.17
CA LYS A 32 11.19 -11.80 3.11
C LYS A 32 11.68 -11.64 4.55
N HIS A 33 12.40 -10.55 4.82
CA HIS A 33 12.95 -10.32 6.15
C HIS A 33 11.79 -10.17 7.14
N PHE A 34 11.95 -10.77 8.31
CA PHE A 34 11.16 -10.42 9.49
C PHE A 34 9.62 -10.49 9.36
N ILE A 35 9.05 -11.41 8.56
CA ILE A 35 7.60 -11.73 8.38
C ILE A 35 6.85 -11.83 9.72
N ASN A 36 7.52 -12.24 10.81
CA ASN A 36 6.90 -12.59 12.08
C ASN A 36 7.13 -11.54 13.17
N LEU A 37 7.72 -10.39 12.83
CA LEU A 37 7.75 -9.29 13.78
C LEU A 37 6.30 -8.88 14.07
N PRO A 38 5.88 -8.67 15.33
CA PRO A 38 4.50 -8.32 15.60
C PRO A 38 4.12 -7.00 14.91
N ASN A 39 2.91 -6.93 14.31
CA ASN A 39 2.35 -5.67 13.78
C ASN A 39 2.42 -4.54 14.83
N TYR A 40 2.21 -4.90 16.10
CA TYR A 40 2.32 -3.96 17.22
C TYR A 40 3.72 -3.33 17.35
N PHE A 41 4.79 -4.08 17.08
CA PHE A 41 6.14 -3.51 17.10
C PHE A 41 6.35 -2.51 15.96
N PHE A 42 5.86 -2.83 14.76
CA PHE A 42 5.86 -1.88 13.64
C PHE A 42 5.11 -0.59 14.00
N ASP A 43 3.92 -0.71 14.62
CA ASP A 43 3.13 0.44 15.07
C ASP A 43 3.86 1.28 16.15
N ILE A 44 4.57 0.63 17.08
CA ILE A 44 5.41 1.33 18.06
C ILE A 44 6.50 2.12 17.35
N VAL A 45 7.23 1.48 16.41
CA VAL A 45 8.32 2.13 15.69
C VAL A 45 7.81 3.36 14.93
N LEU A 46 6.64 3.27 14.28
CA LEU A 46 6.04 4.41 13.58
C LEU A 46 5.67 5.58 14.50
N LYS A 47 5.26 5.30 15.74
CA LYS A 47 4.88 6.32 16.73
C LYS A 47 6.08 7.04 17.36
N ILE A 48 7.32 6.60 17.12
CA ILE A 48 8.51 7.28 17.64
C ILE A 48 8.64 8.67 17.00
N SER A 49 8.60 9.71 17.84
CA SER A 49 8.70 11.11 17.41
C SER A 49 10.08 11.45 16.83
N ASN A 50 11.15 10.85 17.34
CA ASN A 50 12.50 11.07 16.84
C ASN A 50 12.70 10.39 15.48
N LYS A 51 12.77 11.20 14.41
CA LYS A 51 12.91 10.75 13.02
C LYS A 51 14.14 9.90 12.77
N ASN A 52 15.30 10.26 13.33
CA ASN A 52 16.55 9.53 13.09
C ASN A 52 16.49 8.15 13.72
N LEU A 53 16.01 8.07 14.97
CA LEU A 53 15.82 6.80 15.67
C LEU A 53 14.80 5.92 14.94
N ARG A 54 13.64 6.48 14.57
CA ARG A 54 12.60 5.78 13.82
C ARG A 54 13.13 5.22 12.51
N ASN A 55 13.83 6.03 11.72
CA ASN A 55 14.34 5.62 10.42
C ASN A 55 15.40 4.52 10.56
N ASN A 56 16.29 4.60 11.55
CA ASN A 56 17.26 3.55 11.83
C ASN A 56 16.57 2.24 12.21
N LEU A 57 15.56 2.28 13.08
CA LEU A 57 14.78 1.10 13.46
C LEU A 57 14.03 0.49 12.27
N LEU A 58 13.38 1.33 11.45
CA LEU A 58 12.70 0.87 10.23
C LEU A 58 13.69 0.23 9.25
N LYS A 59 14.87 0.83 9.04
CA LYS A 59 15.89 0.29 8.14
C LYS A 59 16.42 -1.07 8.60
N VAL A 60 16.57 -1.27 9.91
CA VAL A 60 17.08 -2.53 10.49
C VAL A 60 16.02 -3.62 10.51
N PHE A 61 14.82 -3.32 11.03
CA PHE A 61 13.80 -4.32 11.30
C PHE A 61 12.77 -4.48 10.18
N PHE A 62 12.59 -3.45 9.35
CA PHE A 62 11.59 -3.42 8.28
C PHE A 62 12.17 -2.87 6.97
N PRO A 63 13.28 -3.44 6.45
CA PRO A 63 14.02 -2.86 5.34
C PRO A 63 13.16 -2.71 4.07
N GLU A 64 12.22 -3.63 3.83
CA GLU A 64 11.30 -3.55 2.71
C GLU A 64 10.36 -2.36 2.84
N SER A 65 9.75 -2.18 4.02
CA SER A 65 8.84 -1.08 4.29
C SER A 65 9.58 0.25 4.28
N PHE A 66 10.77 0.30 4.87
CA PHE A 66 11.62 1.49 4.86
C PHE A 66 11.94 1.94 3.44
N ARG A 67 12.21 1.00 2.51
CA ARG A 67 12.45 1.34 1.10
C ARG A 67 11.25 2.01 0.44
N TYR A 68 10.02 1.64 0.79
CA TYR A 68 8.80 2.30 0.31
C TYR A 68 8.48 3.62 1.03
N ILE A 69 9.11 3.90 2.16
CA ILE A 69 9.02 5.19 2.86
C ILE A 69 10.07 6.16 2.30
N GLU A 70 11.26 5.64 2.00
CA GLU A 70 12.38 6.39 1.42
C GLU A 70 12.16 6.70 -0.06
N LEU A 71 11.64 5.74 -0.82
CA LEU A 71 11.29 5.88 -2.23
C LEU A 71 9.78 6.01 -2.42
N THR A 72 9.36 6.36 -3.62
CA THR A 72 7.95 6.29 -4.00
C THR A 72 7.54 4.84 -4.31
N VAL A 73 6.23 4.55 -4.25
CA VAL A 73 5.69 3.22 -4.59
C VAL A 73 6.19 2.69 -5.95
N PRO A 74 6.20 3.49 -7.04
CA PRO A 74 6.72 3.02 -8.33
C PRO A 74 8.22 2.66 -8.28
N LEU A 75 9.05 3.53 -7.70
CA LEU A 75 10.50 3.34 -7.68
C LEU A 75 10.92 2.15 -6.80
N ALA A 76 10.30 1.99 -5.63
CA ALA A 76 10.54 0.83 -4.77
C ALA A 76 10.09 -0.47 -5.45
N SER A 77 8.94 -0.45 -6.14
CA SER A 77 8.43 -1.63 -6.85
C SER A 77 9.34 -2.02 -8.00
N GLN A 78 9.81 -1.04 -8.78
CA GLN A 78 10.78 -1.24 -9.86
C GLN A 78 12.10 -1.80 -9.34
N TYR A 79 12.61 -1.30 -8.21
CA TYR A 79 13.83 -1.82 -7.58
C TYR A 79 13.72 -3.32 -7.29
N TYR A 80 12.57 -3.78 -6.79
CA TYR A 80 12.37 -5.19 -6.47
C TYR A 80 12.20 -6.03 -7.72
N THR A 81 11.40 -5.59 -8.68
CA THR A 81 11.15 -6.37 -9.90
C THR A 81 12.38 -6.45 -10.80
N SER A 82 13.19 -5.40 -10.87
CA SER A 82 14.47 -5.44 -11.60
C SER A 82 15.48 -6.41 -10.99
N LYS A 83 15.39 -6.68 -9.69
CA LYS A 83 16.33 -7.52 -8.95
C LYS A 83 15.89 -8.98 -8.82
N TYR A 84 14.59 -9.22 -8.68
CA TYR A 84 14.03 -10.54 -8.33
C TYR A 84 13.09 -11.11 -9.41
N GLY A 85 12.85 -10.36 -10.50
CA GLY A 85 12.03 -10.78 -11.62
C GLY A 85 10.61 -10.22 -11.60
N ASP A 86 9.76 -10.75 -12.47
CA ASP A 86 8.46 -10.17 -12.80
C ASP A 86 7.37 -10.31 -11.73
N ILE A 87 7.55 -11.25 -10.81
CA ILE A 87 6.66 -11.47 -9.67
C ILE A 87 7.53 -11.57 -8.43
N VAL A 88 7.38 -10.62 -7.51
CA VAL A 88 8.20 -10.52 -6.30
C VAL A 88 7.33 -10.48 -5.08
N GLN A 89 7.70 -11.22 -4.04
CA GLN A 89 7.10 -11.09 -2.72
C GLN A 89 8.02 -10.29 -1.79
N VAL A 90 7.47 -9.26 -1.17
CA VAL A 90 8.09 -8.44 -0.12
C VAL A 90 7.20 -8.40 1.12
N ASN A 91 7.74 -7.99 2.26
CA ASN A 91 6.94 -7.74 3.46
C ASN A 91 6.75 -6.23 3.65
N LEU A 92 5.67 -5.73 3.07
CA LEU A 92 5.28 -4.33 3.20
C LEU A 92 4.43 -4.14 4.45
N PHE A 93 4.90 -3.31 5.37
CA PHE A 93 4.24 -2.99 6.63
C PHE A 93 3.85 -4.25 7.41
N ASN A 94 4.79 -5.20 7.47
CA ASN A 94 4.62 -6.50 8.09
C ASN A 94 3.48 -7.36 7.48
N GLN A 95 3.13 -7.09 6.23
CA GLN A 95 2.18 -7.89 5.44
C GLN A 95 2.85 -8.43 4.18
N PRO A 96 2.73 -9.74 3.90
CA PRO A 96 3.15 -10.31 2.63
C PRO A 96 2.46 -9.58 1.47
N THR A 97 3.26 -8.99 0.60
CA THR A 97 2.77 -8.23 -0.56
C THR A 97 3.45 -8.72 -1.82
N ILE A 98 2.64 -9.01 -2.83
CA ILE A 98 3.10 -9.47 -4.14
C ILE A 98 3.12 -8.28 -5.09
N ILE A 99 4.28 -8.04 -5.70
CA ILE A 99 4.52 -7.04 -6.73
C ILE A 99 4.56 -7.78 -8.06
N ILE A 100 3.84 -7.27 -9.06
CA ILE A 100 3.76 -7.86 -10.39
C ILE A 100 4.08 -6.76 -11.40
N SER A 101 5.17 -6.91 -12.15
CA SER A 101 5.53 -6.01 -13.26
C SER A 101 5.12 -6.54 -14.62
N ASN A 102 4.86 -7.84 -14.75
CA ASN A 102 4.48 -8.44 -16.02
C ASN A 102 3.03 -8.08 -16.39
N PRO A 103 2.79 -7.51 -17.59
CA PRO A 103 1.47 -7.05 -18.00
C PRO A 103 0.46 -8.19 -18.19
N ASP A 104 0.88 -9.38 -18.61
CA ASP A 104 -0.02 -10.52 -18.82
C ASP A 104 -0.56 -11.08 -17.49
N PHE A 105 0.29 -11.11 -16.46
CA PHE A 105 -0.13 -11.48 -15.10
C PHE A 105 -1.00 -10.40 -14.47
N ALA A 106 -0.66 -9.11 -14.67
CA ALA A 106 -1.51 -8.01 -14.22
C ALA A 106 -2.90 -8.06 -14.88
N ASP A 107 -2.96 -8.32 -16.19
CA ASP A 107 -4.19 -8.51 -16.94
C ASP A 107 -5.00 -9.70 -16.42
N TYR A 108 -4.33 -10.83 -16.20
CA TYR A 108 -4.96 -12.02 -15.64
C TYR A 108 -5.62 -11.71 -14.29
N ILE A 109 -4.90 -11.06 -13.39
CA ILE A 109 -5.38 -10.81 -12.02
C ILE A 109 -6.44 -9.71 -11.98
N LEU A 110 -6.25 -8.59 -12.68
CA LEU A 110 -7.13 -7.43 -12.57
C LEU A 110 -8.38 -7.55 -13.46
N ARG A 111 -8.27 -8.17 -14.62
CA ARG A 111 -9.34 -8.23 -15.62
C ARG A 111 -9.95 -9.62 -15.76
N ARG A 112 -9.15 -10.62 -16.15
CA ARG A 112 -9.68 -11.96 -16.49
C ARG A 112 -10.15 -12.74 -15.26
N ASN A 113 -9.47 -12.58 -14.13
CA ASN A 113 -9.70 -13.32 -12.89
C ASN A 113 -9.89 -12.41 -11.66
N GLY A 114 -10.32 -11.16 -11.88
CA GLY A 114 -10.50 -10.15 -10.83
C GLY A 114 -11.28 -10.62 -9.62
N LYS A 115 -12.38 -11.36 -9.83
CA LYS A 115 -13.25 -11.84 -8.74
C LYS A 115 -12.52 -12.64 -7.65
N ASN A 116 -11.45 -13.36 -8.02
CA ASN A 116 -10.70 -14.21 -7.09
C ASN A 116 -9.56 -13.47 -6.37
N TYR A 117 -9.18 -12.27 -6.85
CA TYR A 117 -8.05 -11.52 -6.32
C TYR A 117 -8.41 -10.11 -5.83
N THR A 118 -9.63 -9.64 -6.06
CA THR A 118 -10.05 -8.30 -5.63
C THR A 118 -10.65 -8.31 -4.24
N LEU A 119 -9.87 -7.86 -3.25
CA LEU A 119 -10.37 -7.35 -1.99
C LEU A 119 -10.23 -5.82 -1.98
N ARG A 120 -11.29 -5.08 -1.65
CA ARG A 120 -11.19 -3.61 -1.51
C ARG A 120 -10.38 -3.27 -0.27
N PHE A 121 -9.38 -2.40 -0.44
CA PHE A 121 -8.50 -1.90 0.61
C PHE A 121 -9.29 -1.14 1.69
N GLY A 122 -8.72 -1.07 2.91
CA GLY A 122 -9.26 -0.29 4.03
C GLY A 122 -9.62 -1.14 5.25
N ASN A 123 -9.55 -0.52 6.42
CA ASN A 123 -9.93 -1.12 7.70
C ASN A 123 -11.47 -1.27 7.75
N SER A 124 -11.96 -2.50 7.90
CA SER A 124 -13.41 -2.79 7.89
C SER A 124 -14.16 -2.00 8.96
N LEU A 125 -13.60 -1.92 10.17
CA LEU A 125 -14.20 -1.23 11.31
C LEU A 125 -14.17 0.30 11.10
N GLY A 126 -13.04 0.85 10.64
CA GLY A 126 -12.96 2.27 10.29
C GLY A 126 -13.93 2.67 9.16
N LEU A 127 -14.07 1.85 8.13
CA LEU A 127 -15.05 2.07 7.07
C LEU A 127 -16.49 1.97 7.58
N GLU A 128 -16.75 1.14 8.59
CA GLU A 128 -18.06 1.05 9.24
C GLU A 128 -18.38 2.30 10.05
N TYR A 129 -17.42 2.79 10.85
CA TYR A 129 -17.55 4.04 11.60
C TYR A 129 -17.80 5.24 10.69
N LEU A 130 -17.15 5.29 9.51
CA LEU A 130 -17.41 6.33 8.50
C LEU A 130 -18.72 6.11 7.72
N GLY A 131 -19.43 5.01 7.96
CA GLY A 131 -20.63 4.64 7.22
C GLY A 131 -20.37 4.30 5.74
N MET A 132 -19.11 4.05 5.36
CA MET A 132 -18.65 3.81 3.99
C MET A 132 -18.48 2.32 3.64
N LYS A 133 -18.50 1.43 4.64
CA LYS A 133 -18.39 -0.02 4.44
C LYS A 133 -19.46 -0.51 3.47
N ASN A 134 -19.04 -1.14 2.39
CA ASN A 134 -19.90 -1.68 1.32
C ASN A 134 -20.78 -0.62 0.60
N LYS A 135 -20.40 0.67 0.64
CA LYS A 135 -21.10 1.76 -0.06
C LYS A 135 -20.19 2.44 -1.10
N GLY A 136 -20.82 3.14 -2.04
CA GLY A 136 -20.14 3.88 -3.10
C GLY A 136 -19.42 3.00 -4.14
N ILE A 137 -18.37 3.55 -4.76
CA ILE A 137 -17.59 2.89 -5.81
C ILE A 137 -16.29 2.27 -5.29
N ILE A 138 -15.61 2.95 -4.36
CA ILE A 138 -14.25 2.58 -3.93
C ILE A 138 -14.29 1.44 -2.90
N TRP A 139 -15.12 1.56 -1.86
CA TRP A 139 -15.18 0.60 -0.74
C TRP A 139 -16.36 -0.38 -0.80
N ASN A 140 -17.02 -0.46 -1.95
CA ASN A 140 -18.13 -1.36 -2.15
C ASN A 140 -17.65 -2.75 -2.58
N ARG A 141 -17.81 -3.73 -1.68
CA ARG A 141 -17.47 -5.14 -1.92
C ARG A 141 -18.62 -5.93 -2.56
N ASN A 142 -19.84 -5.40 -2.58
CA ASN A 142 -20.93 -6.03 -3.32
C ASN A 142 -20.75 -5.73 -4.82
N ILE A 143 -20.22 -6.71 -5.55
CA ILE A 143 -19.88 -6.57 -6.99
C ILE A 143 -21.10 -6.21 -7.83
N GLN A 144 -22.27 -6.79 -7.56
CA GLN A 144 -23.50 -6.51 -8.30
C GLN A 144 -23.93 -5.05 -8.09
N ARG A 145 -23.98 -4.62 -6.83
CA ARG A 145 -24.32 -3.25 -6.45
C ARG A 145 -23.30 -2.24 -6.99
N TRP A 146 -22.01 -2.59 -6.94
CA TRP A 146 -20.93 -1.77 -7.50
C TRP A 146 -21.08 -1.59 -9.02
N LYS A 147 -21.36 -2.68 -9.77
CA LYS A 147 -21.62 -2.62 -11.22
C LYS A 147 -22.82 -1.72 -11.52
N TYR A 148 -23.92 -1.92 -10.80
CA TYR A 148 -25.12 -1.09 -10.95
C TYR A 148 -24.81 0.39 -10.72
N GLN A 149 -24.12 0.72 -9.62
CA GLN A 149 -23.80 2.12 -9.31
C GLN A 149 -22.86 2.75 -10.35
N ARG A 150 -21.81 2.01 -10.74
CA ARG A 150 -20.82 2.48 -11.72
C ARG A 150 -21.47 2.75 -13.07
N LEU A 151 -22.27 1.82 -13.58
CA LEU A 151 -22.89 1.93 -14.90
C LEU A 151 -24.00 2.99 -14.94
N ASN A 152 -24.86 3.04 -13.91
CA ASN A 152 -26.07 3.86 -13.97
C ASN A 152 -25.88 5.29 -13.49
N PHE A 153 -24.91 5.57 -12.63
CA PHE A 153 -24.69 6.92 -12.09
C PHE A 153 -23.33 7.47 -12.53
N PHE A 154 -22.24 6.81 -12.16
CA PHE A 154 -20.90 7.39 -12.34
C PHE A 154 -20.48 7.49 -13.81
N GLN A 155 -20.70 6.44 -14.61
CA GLN A 155 -20.37 6.50 -16.04
C GLN A 155 -21.29 7.46 -16.81
N LYS A 156 -22.56 7.57 -16.44
CA LYS A 156 -23.48 8.56 -17.05
C LYS A 156 -23.11 9.99 -16.71
N ALA A 157 -22.65 10.22 -15.48
CA ALA A 157 -22.14 11.53 -15.07
C ALA A 157 -20.89 11.91 -15.87
N LEU A 158 -20.03 10.95 -16.19
CA LEU A 158 -18.84 11.16 -17.03
C LEU A 158 -19.15 11.10 -18.54
N ASN A 159 -20.25 11.69 -18.99
CA ASN A 159 -20.56 11.77 -20.42
C ASN A 159 -19.66 12.79 -21.15
N ASN A 160 -19.53 12.64 -22.47
CA ASN A 160 -18.62 13.44 -23.28
C ASN A 160 -18.88 14.95 -23.15
N LYS A 161 -20.15 15.38 -23.12
CA LYS A 161 -20.49 16.80 -22.98
C LYS A 161 -19.96 17.39 -21.67
N LEU A 162 -20.20 16.72 -20.55
CA LEU A 162 -19.71 17.20 -19.25
C LEU A 162 -18.18 17.19 -19.19
N LEU A 163 -17.53 16.20 -19.81
CA LEU A 163 -16.08 16.13 -19.91
C LEU A 163 -15.51 17.29 -20.75
N ASP A 164 -16.17 17.65 -21.85
CA ASP A 164 -15.77 18.78 -22.69
C ASP A 164 -15.94 20.12 -21.95
N ASP A 165 -17.06 20.31 -21.26
CA ASP A 165 -17.30 21.50 -20.43
C ASP A 165 -16.25 21.61 -19.31
N ALA A 166 -15.95 20.50 -18.62
CA ALA A 166 -14.93 20.45 -17.58
C ALA A 166 -13.52 20.75 -18.14
N LYS A 167 -13.21 20.29 -19.36
CA LYS A 167 -11.96 20.60 -20.04
C LYS A 167 -11.84 22.10 -20.31
N TYR A 168 -12.89 22.74 -20.80
CA TYR A 168 -12.89 24.19 -21.06
C TYR A 168 -12.64 24.97 -19.77
N ILE A 169 -13.41 24.67 -18.72
CA ILE A 169 -13.27 25.33 -17.41
C ILE A 169 -11.87 25.10 -16.82
N SER A 170 -11.33 23.89 -16.95
CA SER A 170 -9.97 23.57 -16.49
C SER A 170 -8.91 24.40 -17.21
N ASN A 171 -9.05 24.59 -18.53
CA ASN A 171 -8.13 25.43 -19.31
C ASN A 171 -8.24 26.89 -18.89
N ASP A 172 -9.45 27.44 -18.83
CA ASP A 172 -9.68 28.84 -18.45
C ASP A 172 -9.16 29.15 -17.04
N ALA A 173 -9.41 28.25 -16.07
CA ALA A 173 -8.87 28.37 -14.73
C ALA A 173 -7.33 28.31 -14.71
N THR A 174 -6.73 27.47 -15.55
CA THR A 174 -5.26 27.37 -15.67
C THR A 174 -4.68 28.65 -16.26
N ASP A 175 -5.26 29.16 -17.35
CA ASP A 175 -4.84 30.39 -18.00
C ASP A 175 -4.98 31.60 -17.07
N TYR A 176 -6.08 31.66 -16.30
CA TYR A 176 -6.27 32.65 -15.25
C TYR A 176 -5.14 32.57 -14.21
N ILE A 177 -4.87 31.38 -13.67
CA ILE A 177 -3.80 31.20 -12.69
C ILE A 177 -2.46 31.63 -13.28
N LEU A 178 -2.11 31.20 -14.49
CA LEU A 178 -0.83 31.55 -15.12
C LEU A 178 -0.69 33.05 -15.41
N LYS A 179 -1.79 33.73 -15.74
CA LYS A 179 -1.79 35.17 -16.01
C LYS A 179 -1.59 36.00 -14.74
N TYR A 180 -2.10 35.53 -13.60
CA TYR A 180 -2.10 36.29 -12.36
C TYR A 180 -1.18 35.72 -11.27
N SER A 181 -0.53 34.58 -11.50
CA SER A 181 0.54 34.09 -10.66
C SER A 181 1.83 34.85 -10.98
N THR A 182 1.96 36.07 -10.48
CA THR A 182 3.26 36.70 -10.28
C THR A 182 4.01 35.93 -9.19
N ILE A 183 4.57 34.78 -9.55
CA ILE A 183 5.63 34.17 -8.77
C ILE A 183 6.91 34.84 -9.27
N GLU A 184 7.30 35.93 -8.62
CA GLU A 184 8.70 36.32 -8.59
C GLU A 184 9.46 35.13 -7.99
N LEU A 185 10.10 34.35 -8.85
CA LEU A 185 11.07 33.35 -8.44
C LEU A 185 12.31 34.11 -7.95
N THR A 186 12.27 34.57 -6.69
CA THR A 186 13.46 34.99 -5.93
C THR A 186 14.27 33.77 -5.51
#